data_AF-A0AAD5EBD7-F1
#
_entry.id   AF-A0AAD5EBD7-F1
#
_cell.length_a   1.000
_cell.length_b   1.000
_cell.length_c   1.000
_cell.angle_alpha   90.00
_cell.angle_beta   90.00
_cell.angle_gamma   90.00
#
_symmetry.space_group_name_H-M   'P 1'
#
loop_
_entity.id
_entity.type
_entity.pdbx_description
1 polymer ?
#
loop_
_entity_poly.entity_id
_entity_poly.type
_entity_poly.pdbx_seq_one_letter_code
_entity_poly.pdbx_strand_id
1 'polypeptide(L)'
;MADRNALLDQIQKGRRLKKATTNDRSAPIVDAKPSGGGMGATAMARPPPMGGSGMKTATAPAAAAPQAPQLGGLFAGGMPTLKKTQGSAVETGRSK
;
A
#
# COMPACT_ATOMS: atom_id res chain seq x y z
N MET A 1 -21.41 -12.56 49.42
CA MET A 1 -21.47 -12.47 47.95
C MET A 1 -22.44 -11.36 47.61
N ALA A 2 -22.10 -10.40 46.75
CA ALA A 2 -23.08 -9.41 46.31
C ALA A 2 -24.31 -10.13 45.72
N ASP A 3 -25.52 -9.68 46.04
CA ASP A 3 -26.75 -10.31 45.60
C ASP A 3 -26.89 -10.20 44.07
N ARG A 4 -26.59 -11.29 43.37
CA ARG A 4 -26.64 -11.38 41.90
C ARG A 4 -27.99 -10.92 41.35
N ASN A 5 -29.09 -11.25 42.04
CA ASN A 5 -30.44 -10.87 41.62
C ASN A 5 -30.62 -9.35 41.64
N ALA A 6 -30.10 -8.65 42.65
CA ALA A 6 -30.16 -7.19 42.72
C ALA A 6 -29.34 -6.52 41.60
N LEU A 7 -28.19 -7.09 41.24
CA LEU A 7 -27.40 -6.64 40.09
C LEU A 7 -28.16 -6.82 38.77
N LEU A 8 -28.83 -7.96 38.58
CA LEU A 8 -29.62 -8.23 37.38
C LEU A 8 -30.77 -7.22 37.23
N ASP A 9 -31.48 -6.91 38.32
CA ASP A 9 -32.54 -5.89 38.32
C ASP A 9 -32.00 -4.50 37.93
N GLN A 10 -30.79 -4.14 38.38
CA GLN A 10 -30.15 -2.88 38.01
C GLN A 10 -29.73 -2.84 36.54
N ILE A 11 -29.27 -3.96 35.97
CA ILE A 11 -28.94 -4.07 34.54
C ILE A 11 -30.20 -3.88 33.70
N GLN A 12 -31.31 -4.51 34.09
CA GLN A 12 -32.60 -4.39 33.40
C GLN A 12 -33.16 -2.96 33.45
N LYS A 13 -33.02 -2.27 34.60
CA LYS A 13 -33.39 -0.85 34.73
C LYS A 13 -32.51 0.08 33.86
N GLY A 14 -31.30 -0.36 33.53
CA GLY A 14 -30.33 0.41 32.77
C GLY A 14 -29.75 1.60 33.55
N ARG A 15 -28.75 2.26 32.96
CA ARG A 15 -28.12 3.45 33.54
C ARG A 15 -27.79 4.46 32.44
N ARG A 16 -28.10 5.73 32.70
CA ARG A 16 -27.65 6.83 31.84
C ARG A 16 -26.14 6.98 31.95
N LEU A 17 -25.47 6.90 30.80
CA LEU A 17 -24.02 7.09 30.70
C LEU A 17 -23.72 8.54 30.30
N LYS A 18 -22.51 8.98 30.61
CA LYS A 18 -21.98 10.28 30.16
C LYS A 18 -21.63 10.17 28.67
N LYS A 19 -21.66 11.30 27.97
CA LYS A 19 -21.14 11.38 26.60
C LYS A 19 -19.62 11.21 26.62
N ALA A 20 -19.09 10.52 25.62
CA ALA A 20 -17.66 10.34 25.40
C ALA A 20 -17.38 10.46 23.91
N THR A 21 -16.30 11.15 23.55
CA THR A 21 -15.79 11.15 22.18
C THR A 21 -15.04 9.84 21.96
N THR A 22 -15.56 8.96 21.10
CA THR A 22 -14.90 7.69 20.77
C THR A 22 -13.82 7.92 19.72
N ASN A 23 -12.57 7.58 20.04
CA ASN A 23 -11.50 7.47 19.05
C ASN A 23 -11.40 6.01 18.58
N ASP A 24 -12.27 5.63 17.63
CA ASP A 24 -12.31 4.28 17.08
C ASP A 24 -11.32 4.15 15.90
N ARG A 25 -10.27 3.36 16.09
CA ARG A 25 -9.24 3.06 15.08
C ARG A 25 -9.27 1.60 14.63
N SER A 26 -10.43 0.94 14.73
CA SER A 26 -10.61 -0.46 14.33
C SER A 26 -10.82 -0.63 12.82
N ALA A 27 -11.04 0.44 12.07
CA ALA A 27 -11.23 0.39 10.63
C ALA A 27 -9.98 -0.18 9.92
N PRO A 28 -10.17 -1.07 8.91
CA PRO A 28 -9.05 -1.63 8.17
C PRO A 28 -8.33 -0.54 7.36
N ILE A 29 -7.01 -0.63 7.30
CA ILE A 29 -6.20 0.23 6.43
C ILE A 29 -6.25 -0.37 5.02
N VAL A 30 -6.91 0.31 4.09
CA VAL A 30 -6.93 -0.06 2.67
C VAL A 30 -6.06 0.92 1.89
N ASP A 31 -5.16 0.39 1.06
CA ASP A 31 -4.44 1.22 0.10
C ASP A 31 -5.46 1.83 -0.88
N ALA A 32 -5.41 3.14 -1.06
CA ALA A 32 -6.23 3.83 -2.05
C ALA A 32 -5.78 3.42 -3.46
N LYS A 33 -6.28 2.29 -3.97
CA LYS A 33 -6.29 2.02 -5.41
C LYS A 33 -7.19 3.08 -6.07
N PRO A 34 -6.76 3.78 -7.13
CA PRO A 34 -7.63 4.72 -7.81
C PRO A 34 -8.83 3.96 -8.37
N SER A 35 -10.02 4.26 -7.86
CA SER A 35 -11.27 3.73 -8.40
C SER A 35 -11.53 4.40 -9.73
N GLY A 36 -11.11 3.75 -10.82
CA GLY A 36 -11.43 4.15 -12.19
C GLY A 36 -12.89 3.83 -12.49
N GLY A 37 -13.78 4.77 -12.16
CA GLY A 37 -15.17 4.75 -12.58
C GLY A 37 -15.35 5.42 -13.95
N GLY A 38 -15.83 4.65 -14.92
CA GLY A 38 -16.75 5.02 -16.01
C GLY A 38 -16.65 6.39 -16.70
N MET A 39 -16.28 6.34 -17.99
CA MET A 39 -16.84 7.10 -19.11
C MET A 39 -17.17 8.59 -18.89
N GLY A 40 -16.20 9.46 -19.20
CA GLY A 40 -16.42 10.88 -19.44
C GLY A 40 -15.44 11.38 -20.49
N ALA A 41 -15.90 11.57 -21.72
CA ALA A 41 -15.12 12.14 -22.81
C ALA A 41 -14.69 13.58 -22.48
N THR A 42 -13.39 13.89 -22.54
CA THR A 42 -12.87 15.15 -23.08
C THR A 42 -11.33 15.10 -23.23
N ALA A 43 -10.89 15.35 -24.47
CA ALA A 43 -9.71 16.12 -24.85
C ALA A 43 -8.32 15.78 -24.26
N MET A 44 -7.52 15.11 -25.10
CA MET A 44 -6.16 15.51 -25.51
C MET A 44 -5.19 16.12 -24.47
N ALA A 45 -4.10 15.39 -24.20
CA ALA A 45 -2.76 15.99 -24.20
C ALA A 45 -1.72 14.94 -24.63
N ARG A 46 -1.15 15.11 -25.83
CA ARG A 46 -0.02 14.33 -26.32
C ARG A 46 1.25 14.77 -25.56
N PRO A 47 2.10 13.86 -25.07
CA PRO A 47 3.39 14.24 -24.50
C PRO A 47 4.35 14.73 -25.60
N PRO A 48 5.25 15.69 -25.29
CA PRO A 48 6.21 16.21 -26.25
C PRO A 48 7.30 15.18 -26.57
N PRO A 49 7.90 15.21 -27.79
CA PRO A 49 8.99 14.31 -28.14
C PRO A 49 10.28 14.71 -27.39
N MET A 50 10.80 13.81 -26.58
CA MET A 50 12.12 13.96 -25.96
C MET A 50 13.19 13.76 -27.03
N GLY A 51 13.85 14.85 -27.41
CA GLY A 51 14.98 14.85 -28.34
C GLY A 51 16.15 14.01 -27.80
N GLY A 52 16.77 13.24 -28.70
CA GLY A 52 17.96 12.47 -28.39
C GLY A 52 19.21 13.34 -28.22
N SER A 53 20.10 12.93 -27.31
CA SER A 53 21.54 13.12 -27.50
C SER A 53 22.39 12.39 -26.45
N GLY A 54 23.21 11.48 -26.97
CA GLY A 54 24.62 11.45 -26.62
C GLY A 54 24.99 10.62 -25.39
N MET A 55 25.33 9.36 -25.69
CA MET A 55 26.37 8.59 -25.02
C MET A 55 27.54 9.49 -24.60
N LYS A 56 27.89 9.47 -23.32
CA LYS A 56 29.15 9.99 -22.81
C LYS A 56 29.57 9.13 -21.64
N THR A 57 30.46 8.20 -21.98
CA THR A 57 31.29 7.42 -21.07
C THR A 57 32.22 8.37 -20.34
N ALA A 58 32.20 8.36 -19.00
CA ALA A 58 33.25 8.97 -18.20
C ALA A 58 33.57 8.04 -17.02
N THR A 59 34.82 7.59 -17.01
CA THR A 59 35.51 6.74 -16.05
C THR A 59 35.85 7.53 -14.78
N ALA A 60 35.61 6.96 -13.58
CA ALA A 60 36.37 7.09 -12.30
C ALA A 60 35.47 6.95 -11.03
N PRO A 61 36.05 6.75 -9.83
CA PRO A 61 35.90 5.57 -8.98
C PRO A 61 34.65 5.57 -8.08
N ALA A 62 34.29 4.37 -7.59
CA ALA A 62 33.12 4.12 -6.74
C ALA A 62 33.17 4.89 -5.41
N ALA A 63 32.37 5.94 -5.29
CA ALA A 63 31.97 6.52 -4.01
C ALA A 63 30.58 6.00 -3.65
N ALA A 64 30.45 5.49 -2.42
CA ALA A 64 29.30 4.77 -1.92
C ALA A 64 27.97 5.52 -2.17
N ALA A 65 27.10 4.91 -2.97
CA ALA A 65 25.71 5.32 -3.07
C ALA A 65 25.07 5.33 -1.67
N PRO A 66 24.10 6.25 -1.39
CA PRO A 66 23.35 6.22 -0.14
C PRO A 66 22.75 4.83 0.02
N GLN A 67 23.16 4.14 1.08
CA GLN A 67 22.72 2.77 1.31
C GLN A 67 21.21 2.81 1.55
N ALA A 68 20.46 2.23 0.61
CA ALA A 68 19.04 1.98 0.78
C ALA A 68 18.83 1.22 2.11
N PRO A 69 17.67 1.41 2.79
CA PRO A 69 17.36 0.70 4.03
C PRO A 69 17.69 -0.78 3.88
N GLN A 70 18.65 -1.26 4.67
CA GLN A 70 19.07 -2.65 4.58
C GLN A 70 17.90 -3.52 5.01
N LEU A 71 17.42 -4.37 4.09
CA LEU A 71 16.18 -5.14 4.23
C LEU A 71 16.33 -6.34 5.19
N GLY A 72 16.98 -6.16 6.34
CA GLY A 72 17.04 -7.15 7.41
C GLY A 72 17.54 -8.53 6.97
N GLY A 73 18.54 -8.59 6.10
CA GLY A 73 19.08 -9.87 5.58
C GLY A 73 18.22 -10.59 4.55
N LEU A 74 17.10 -10.01 4.08
CA LEU A 74 16.16 -10.66 3.15
C LEU A 74 16.79 -11.03 1.80
N PHE A 75 17.86 -10.34 1.40
CA PHE A 75 18.65 -10.62 0.19
C PHE A 75 20.10 -11.00 0.51
N ALA A 76 20.39 -11.50 1.72
CA ALA A 76 21.75 -11.92 2.09
C ALA A 76 22.29 -13.05 1.19
N GLY A 77 21.41 -13.81 0.53
CA GLY A 77 21.74 -14.82 -0.49
C GLY A 77 21.57 -14.35 -1.94
N GLY A 78 21.40 -13.05 -2.18
CA GLY A 78 21.07 -12.49 -3.49
C GLY A 78 19.57 -12.42 -3.77
N MET A 79 19.20 -11.79 -4.89
CA MET A 79 17.81 -11.63 -5.31
C MET A 79 17.29 -12.92 -5.97
N PRO A 80 16.17 -13.51 -5.51
CA PRO A 80 15.56 -14.66 -6.15
C PRO A 80 15.18 -14.36 -7.61
N THR A 81 15.50 -15.27 -8.53
CA THR A 81 15.10 -15.17 -9.94
C THR A 81 13.82 -15.95 -10.21
N LEU A 82 12.99 -15.42 -11.11
CA LEU A 82 11.75 -16.09 -11.52
C LEU A 82 12.07 -17.28 -12.43
N LYS A 83 11.37 -18.40 -12.21
CA LYS A 83 11.37 -19.52 -13.14
C LYS A 83 10.55 -19.14 -14.38
N LYS A 84 10.94 -19.64 -15.55
CA LYS A 84 10.15 -19.48 -16.80
C LYS A 84 8.76 -20.09 -16.60
N THR A 85 7.71 -19.29 -16.73
CA THR A 85 6.33 -19.77 -16.75
C THR A 85 5.92 -20.02 -18.20
N GLN A 86 5.24 -21.14 -18.47
CA GLN A 86 4.61 -21.41 -19.76
C GLN A 86 3.39 -20.48 -19.87
N GLY A 87 3.57 -19.32 -20.51
CA GLY A 87 2.53 -18.29 -20.63
C GLY A 87 2.48 -17.31 -19.46
N SER A 88 1.78 -16.20 -19.71
CA SER A 88 1.55 -15.08 -18.78
C SER A 88 0.75 -15.56 -17.57
N ALA A 89 1.41 -16.15 -16.58
CA ALA A 89 0.76 -16.52 -15.32
C ALA A 89 0.25 -15.28 -14.54
N VAL A 90 0.67 -14.08 -14.96
CA VAL A 90 0.20 -12.79 -14.46
C VAL A 90 -0.02 -11.85 -15.65
N GLU A 91 -1.22 -11.32 -15.83
CA GLU A 91 -1.49 -10.22 -16.75
C GLU A 91 -0.86 -8.92 -16.22
N THR A 92 0.35 -8.59 -16.67
CA THR A 92 1.03 -7.35 -16.27
C THR A 92 0.68 -6.16 -17.18
N GLY A 93 -0.47 -6.16 -17.85
CA GLY A 93 -1.02 -5.02 -18.58
C GLY A 93 -0.17 -4.44 -19.71
N ARG A 94 0.89 -5.13 -20.18
CA ARG A 94 1.77 -4.64 -21.23
C ARG A 94 1.20 -4.97 -22.60
N SER A 95 0.35 -4.10 -23.13
CA SER A 95 -0.07 -4.17 -24.53
C SER A 95 1.10 -3.84 -25.46
N LYS A 96 1.06 -4.43 -26.67
CA LYS A 96 2.04 -4.25 -27.75
C LYS A 96 2.29 -2.79 -28.09
#